data_AF-A0A8X7VDV3-F1
#
_entry.id   AF-A0A8X7VDV3-F1
#
_cell.length_a   1.000
_cell.length_b   1.000
_cell.length_c   1.000
_cell.angle_alpha   90.00
_cell.angle_beta   90.00
_cell.angle_gamma   90.00
#
_symmetry.space_group_name_H-M   'P 1'
#
loop_
_entity.id
_entity.type
_entity.pdbx_description
1 polymer ?
#
loop_
_entity_poly.entity_id
_entity_poly.type
_entity_poly.pdbx_seq_one_letter_code
_entity_poly.pdbx_strand_id
1 'polypeptide(L)'
;MAGIASPSPTALYFTSNLGTRRLKAVSWSGKSVSGNVTRRRNLRVAAEVKFVNAEEAKQLIATEGYKVVDVRDKTQFERAHIKSCHHIPLFIFNEDNDLGTIVKRTVHNNFSGLFFGLPFTKLNPEFVKSVRNEFSQDSKLLLVCQEGLRSAAAASRLEEAGYDNIACVTSGLQSVKPGTFESVGSTELQNAGKAGLITIQGKISAVLGTVLVCALLFITFFPDQAEKLFPSS
;
A
#
# COMPACT_ATOMS: atom_id res chain seq x y z
N MET A 1 6.69 -21.29 -52.75
CA MET A 1 7.09 -20.43 -51.61
C MET A 1 6.16 -19.23 -51.61
N ALA A 2 5.09 -19.22 -50.82
CA ALA A 2 5.05 -18.83 -49.40
C ALA A 2 5.55 -17.38 -49.21
N GLY A 3 4.76 -16.39 -48.78
CA GLY A 3 3.38 -16.47 -48.32
C GLY A 3 2.83 -15.13 -47.81
N ILE A 4 1.52 -15.18 -47.57
CA ILE A 4 0.77 -14.56 -46.47
C ILE A 4 0.49 -13.06 -46.61
N ALA A 5 -0.64 -12.80 -47.28
CA ALA A 5 -1.46 -11.62 -47.11
C ALA A 5 -1.95 -11.51 -45.64
N SER A 6 -1.91 -10.28 -45.17
CA SER A 6 -2.44 -9.76 -43.90
C SER A 6 -3.92 -10.10 -43.66
N PRO A 7 -4.34 -10.06 -42.39
CA PRO A 7 -5.64 -9.45 -42.11
C PRO A 7 -5.55 -8.41 -40.98
N SER A 8 -6.10 -7.24 -41.25
CA SER A 8 -6.52 -6.25 -40.24
C SER A 8 -7.85 -6.66 -39.58
N PRO A 9 -8.35 -5.93 -38.58
CA PRO A 9 -8.56 -6.39 -37.22
C PRO A 9 -9.94 -7.03 -37.00
N THR A 10 -9.98 -8.05 -36.13
CA THR A 10 -11.20 -8.66 -35.62
C THR A 10 -12.01 -7.64 -34.81
N ALA A 11 -13.15 -7.20 -35.34
CA ALA A 11 -14.12 -6.39 -34.60
C ALA A 11 -14.82 -7.27 -33.54
N LEU A 12 -14.50 -7.07 -32.27
CA LEU A 12 -15.24 -7.65 -31.14
C LEU A 12 -16.42 -6.73 -30.83
N TYR A 13 -17.61 -7.11 -31.30
CA TYR A 13 -18.85 -6.49 -30.84
C TYR A 13 -19.27 -7.16 -29.52
N PHE A 14 -19.29 -6.37 -28.44
CA PHE A 14 -19.92 -6.76 -27.18
C PHE A 14 -21.42 -6.48 -27.27
N THR A 15 -22.22 -7.53 -27.45
CA THR A 15 -23.64 -7.47 -27.10
C THR A 15 -23.83 -8.17 -25.76
N SER A 16 -24.07 -7.39 -24.71
CA SER A 16 -24.53 -7.91 -23.44
C SER A 16 -25.97 -8.41 -23.60
N ASN A 17 -26.19 -9.70 -23.36
CA ASN A 17 -27.54 -10.17 -23.08
C ASN A 17 -27.51 -11.16 -21.91
N LEU A 18 -28.18 -10.74 -20.84
CA LEU A 18 -28.48 -11.48 -19.63
C LEU A 18 -29.28 -12.73 -20.03
N GLY A 19 -28.68 -13.91 -19.91
CA GLY A 19 -29.37 -15.15 -20.26
C GLY A 19 -28.39 -16.28 -20.45
N THR A 20 -28.22 -17.07 -19.39
CA THR A 20 -27.72 -18.46 -19.37
C THR A 20 -27.38 -19.03 -20.76
N ARG A 21 -26.10 -18.93 -21.17
CA ARG A 21 -25.62 -19.69 -22.34
C ARG A 21 -24.33 -20.44 -22.08
N ARG A 22 -24.46 -21.75 -22.29
CA ARG A 22 -23.43 -22.77 -22.41
C ARG A 22 -22.50 -22.39 -23.57
N LEU A 23 -21.23 -22.12 -23.28
CA LEU A 23 -20.22 -21.87 -24.30
C LEU A 23 -19.91 -23.19 -25.03
N LYS A 24 -20.28 -23.28 -26.31
CA LYS A 24 -19.73 -24.29 -27.23
C LYS A 24 -18.62 -23.60 -28.02
N ALA A 25 -17.38 -23.93 -27.68
CA ALA A 25 -16.25 -23.70 -28.58
C ALA A 25 -16.30 -24.78 -29.65
N VAL A 26 -16.48 -24.39 -30.91
CA VAL A 26 -16.37 -25.28 -32.07
C VAL A 26 -15.03 -24.97 -32.71
N SER A 27 -14.08 -25.90 -32.61
CA SER A 27 -12.91 -25.92 -33.51
C SER A 27 -13.30 -26.64 -34.80
N TRP A 28 -12.76 -26.17 -35.92
CA TRP A 28 -13.04 -26.73 -37.25
C TRP A 28 -12.23 -28.01 -37.46
N SER A 29 -12.59 -29.05 -36.71
CA SER A 29 -12.18 -30.43 -36.88
C SER A 29 -13.19 -31.26 -36.10
N GLY A 30 -14.26 -31.69 -36.78
CA GLY A 30 -15.48 -32.26 -36.22
C GLY A 30 -15.32 -33.54 -35.40
N LYS A 31 -14.79 -33.43 -34.17
CA LYS A 31 -14.89 -34.47 -33.14
C LYS A 31 -15.54 -33.88 -31.90
N SER A 32 -16.80 -34.24 -31.68
CA SER A 32 -17.52 -33.96 -30.44
C SER A 32 -16.97 -34.86 -29.34
N VAL A 33 -16.20 -34.29 -28.42
CA VAL A 33 -15.84 -34.97 -27.16
C VAL A 33 -16.84 -34.52 -26.10
N SER A 34 -17.79 -35.40 -25.77
CA SER A 34 -18.72 -35.22 -24.65
C SER A 34 -18.01 -35.54 -23.35
N GLY A 35 -17.26 -34.59 -22.80
CA GLY A 35 -16.71 -34.67 -21.45
C GLY A 35 -17.63 -33.98 -20.44
N ASN A 36 -18.28 -34.74 -19.56
CA ASN A 36 -18.90 -34.19 -18.36
C ASN A 36 -17.80 -33.73 -17.39
N VAL A 37 -17.32 -32.50 -17.56
CA VAL A 37 -16.51 -31.84 -16.54
C VAL A 37 -17.45 -31.29 -15.49
N THR A 38 -17.86 -32.14 -14.54
CA THR A 38 -18.39 -31.69 -13.26
C THR A 38 -17.24 -31.02 -12.50
N ARG A 39 -16.96 -29.77 -12.86
CA ARG A 39 -16.13 -28.88 -12.06
C ARG A 39 -16.91 -28.63 -10.77
N ARG A 40 -16.72 -29.51 -9.78
CA ARG A 40 -17.00 -29.22 -8.36
C ARG A 40 -16.18 -27.98 -8.05
N ARG A 41 -16.77 -26.81 -8.25
CA ARG A 41 -16.27 -25.58 -7.65
C ARG A 41 -16.49 -25.82 -6.17
N ASN A 42 -15.43 -26.15 -5.45
CA ASN A 42 -15.43 -25.90 -4.02
C ASN A 42 -15.65 -24.39 -3.91
N LEU A 43 -16.89 -23.99 -3.62
CA LEU A 43 -17.22 -22.64 -3.19
C LEU A 43 -16.55 -22.48 -1.82
N ARG A 44 -15.26 -22.19 -1.82
CA ARG A 44 -14.63 -21.58 -0.66
C ARG A 44 -15.30 -20.22 -0.56
N VAL A 45 -16.07 -20.01 0.51
CA VAL A 45 -16.55 -18.68 0.87
C VAL A 45 -15.30 -17.83 0.92
N ALA A 46 -15.20 -16.82 0.06
CA ALA A 46 -14.08 -15.90 0.12
C ALA A 46 -14.09 -15.31 1.53
N ALA A 47 -13.03 -15.54 2.29
CA ALA A 47 -12.80 -14.79 3.50
C ALA A 47 -12.85 -13.30 3.12
N GLU A 48 -13.52 -12.51 3.95
CA GLU A 48 -13.60 -11.06 3.75
C GLU A 48 -12.58 -10.42 4.70
N VAL A 49 -11.57 -9.75 4.16
CA VAL A 49 -10.63 -8.94 4.96
C VAL A 49 -11.40 -7.96 5.83
N LYS A 50 -11.25 -8.07 7.15
CA LYS A 50 -11.85 -7.14 8.10
C LYS A 50 -11.03 -5.86 8.20
N PHE A 51 -11.62 -4.71 7.90
CA PHE A 51 -10.98 -3.40 8.14
C PHE A 51 -11.43 -2.82 9.48
N VAL A 52 -10.48 -2.54 10.37
CA VAL A 52 -10.74 -2.11 11.75
C VAL A 52 -10.03 -0.81 12.09
N ASN A 53 -10.58 -0.05 13.03
CA ASN A 53 -9.89 1.12 13.56
C ASN A 53 -8.76 0.73 14.56
N ALA A 54 -7.98 1.72 15.01
CA ALA A 54 -6.85 1.47 15.91
C ALA A 54 -7.26 0.90 17.29
N GLU A 55 -8.40 1.31 17.82
CA GLU A 55 -8.88 0.88 19.14
C GLU A 55 -9.49 -0.53 19.07
N GLU A 56 -10.24 -0.83 18.01
CA GLU A 56 -10.73 -2.17 17.69
C GLU A 56 -9.57 -3.13 17.44
N ALA A 57 -8.53 -2.70 16.72
CA ALA A 57 -7.33 -3.49 16.53
C ALA A 57 -6.66 -3.86 17.87
N LYS A 58 -6.62 -2.93 18.83
CA LYS A 58 -6.13 -3.20 20.19
C LYS A 58 -7.00 -4.23 20.92
N GLN A 59 -8.32 -4.15 20.77
CA GLN A 59 -9.25 -5.15 21.32
C GLN A 59 -9.06 -6.52 20.66
N LEU A 60 -8.85 -6.59 19.34
CA LEU A 60 -8.59 -7.84 18.63
C LEU A 60 -7.31 -8.53 19.11
N ILE A 61 -6.26 -7.75 19.39
CA ILE A 61 -5.02 -8.29 19.96
C ILE A 61 -5.26 -8.83 21.38
N ALA A 62 -5.95 -8.07 22.23
CA ALA A 62 -6.14 -8.40 23.64
C ALA A 62 -7.15 -9.54 23.88
N THR A 63 -8.28 -9.54 23.17
CA THR A 63 -9.41 -10.46 23.40
C THR A 63 -9.39 -11.65 22.46
N GLU A 64 -9.11 -11.40 21.18
CA GLU A 64 -9.20 -12.43 20.14
C GLU A 64 -7.86 -13.08 19.78
N GLY A 65 -6.76 -12.58 20.34
CA GLY A 65 -5.42 -13.15 20.17
C GLY A 65 -4.80 -12.92 18.80
N TYR A 66 -5.18 -11.85 18.10
CA TYR A 66 -4.60 -11.51 16.79
C TYR A 66 -3.09 -11.26 16.90
N LYS A 67 -2.34 -11.83 15.95
CA LYS A 67 -0.90 -11.60 15.78
C LYS A 67 -0.67 -10.42 14.86
N VAL A 68 0.10 -9.44 15.31
CA VAL A 68 0.40 -8.24 14.51
C VAL A 68 1.53 -8.57 13.54
N VAL A 69 1.29 -8.35 12.25
CA VAL A 69 2.28 -8.51 11.19
C VAL A 69 2.52 -7.16 10.51
N ASP A 70 3.73 -6.64 10.66
CA ASP A 70 4.15 -5.40 10.01
C ASP A 70 4.70 -5.72 8.62
N VAL A 71 3.99 -5.21 7.60
CA VAL A 71 4.34 -5.45 6.19
C VAL A 71 5.10 -4.30 5.54
N ARG A 72 5.50 -3.29 6.32
CA ARG A 72 6.31 -2.16 5.85
C ARG A 72 7.71 -2.61 5.47
N ASP A 73 8.39 -1.77 4.69
CA ASP A 73 9.81 -1.93 4.42
C ASP A 73 10.64 -1.77 5.71
N LYS A 74 11.87 -2.29 5.67
CA LYS A 74 12.80 -2.29 6.81
C LYS A 74 13.09 -0.87 7.33
N THR A 75 13.20 0.12 6.45
CA THR A 75 13.54 1.49 6.85
C THR A 75 12.45 2.11 7.72
N GLN A 76 11.18 1.89 7.37
CA GLN A 76 10.06 2.37 8.17
C GLN A 76 9.91 1.59 9.48
N PHE A 77 10.14 0.28 9.46
CA PHE A 77 10.09 -0.55 10.65
C PHE A 77 11.13 -0.13 11.71
N GLU A 78 12.37 0.14 11.28
CA GLU A 78 13.46 0.57 12.17
C GLU A 78 13.21 1.95 12.78
N ARG A 79 12.53 2.85 12.08
CA ARG A 79 12.16 4.18 12.61
C ARG A 79 11.18 4.09 13.77
N ALA A 80 10.15 3.27 13.63
CA ALA A 80 9.23 2.91 14.71
C ALA A 80 8.39 1.69 14.34
N HIS A 81 8.16 0.77 15.28
CA HIS A 81 7.26 -0.37 15.13
C HIS A 81 6.57 -0.73 16.45
N ILE A 82 5.52 -1.55 16.38
CA ILE A 82 4.82 -2.05 17.57
C ILE A 82 5.69 -3.13 18.23
N LYS A 83 5.92 -3.06 19.54
CA LYS A 83 6.88 -3.94 20.24
C LYS A 83 6.58 -5.44 20.07
N SER A 84 5.31 -5.81 20.03
CA SER A 84 4.85 -7.21 19.96
C SER A 84 4.55 -7.69 18.53
N CYS A 85 5.04 -7.01 17.49
CA CYS A 85 4.76 -7.37 16.11
C CYS A 85 5.86 -8.23 15.44
N HIS A 86 5.46 -8.93 14.39
CA HIS A 86 6.34 -9.72 13.53
C HIS A 86 6.57 -8.96 12.23
N HIS A 87 7.84 -8.77 11.84
CA HIS A 87 8.19 -8.01 10.63
C HIS A 87 8.33 -8.94 9.44
N ILE A 88 7.39 -8.84 8.50
CA ILE A 88 7.43 -9.59 7.23
C ILE A 88 7.14 -8.61 6.09
N PRO A 89 8.17 -8.01 5.48
CA PRO A 89 7.98 -6.95 4.50
C PRO A 89 7.33 -7.46 3.21
N LEU A 90 6.30 -6.76 2.74
CA LEU A 90 5.71 -6.98 1.41
C LEU A 90 6.65 -6.49 0.29
N PHE A 91 7.41 -5.44 0.59
CA PHE A 91 8.36 -4.80 -0.32
C PHE A 91 9.75 -4.82 0.29
N ILE A 92 10.73 -5.29 -0.48
CA ILE A 92 12.14 -5.37 -0.11
C ILE A 92 12.96 -4.42 -0.97
N PHE A 93 14.17 -4.08 -0.53
CA PHE A 93 15.08 -3.25 -1.33
C PHE A 93 15.35 -3.88 -2.68
N ASN A 94 15.32 -3.06 -3.73
CA ASN A 94 15.68 -3.51 -5.06
C ASN A 94 17.15 -3.20 -5.33
N GLU A 95 17.98 -4.23 -5.23
CA GLU A 95 19.43 -4.19 -5.48
C GLU A 95 19.81 -4.64 -6.90
N ASP A 96 18.82 -4.89 -7.78
CA ASP A 96 19.08 -5.31 -9.15
C ASP A 96 19.87 -4.21 -9.89
N ASN A 97 20.84 -4.62 -10.73
CA ASN A 97 21.76 -3.69 -11.41
C ASN A 97 21.62 -3.75 -12.95
N ASP A 98 20.45 -4.09 -13.46
CA ASP A 98 20.17 -3.96 -14.89
C ASP A 98 20.00 -2.48 -15.30
N LEU A 99 20.22 -2.18 -16.58
CA LEU A 99 20.17 -0.82 -17.10
C LEU A 99 18.83 -0.11 -16.80
N GLY A 100 17.72 -0.84 -16.91
CA GLY A 100 16.39 -0.30 -16.62
C GLY A 100 16.24 0.05 -15.15
N THR A 101 16.68 -0.84 -14.26
CA THR A 101 16.66 -0.61 -12.82
C THR A 101 17.57 0.53 -12.40
N ILE A 102 18.76 0.70 -13.00
CA ILE A 102 19.64 1.84 -12.71
C ILE A 102 18.95 3.16 -13.08
N VAL A 103 18.40 3.25 -14.29
CA VAL A 103 17.66 4.45 -14.73
C VAL A 103 16.48 4.73 -13.79
N LYS A 104 15.69 3.70 -13.46
CA LYS A 104 14.53 3.84 -12.58
C LYS A 104 14.94 4.22 -11.15
N ARG A 105 16.01 3.63 -10.62
CA ARG A 105 16.59 3.95 -9.30
C ARG A 105 17.08 5.39 -9.27
N THR A 106 17.77 5.85 -10.31
CA THR A 106 18.24 7.25 -10.42
C THR A 106 17.06 8.22 -10.43
N VAL A 107 16.04 7.99 -11.25
CA VAL A 107 14.84 8.85 -11.28
C VAL A 107 14.09 8.82 -9.95
N HIS A 108 13.91 7.62 -9.37
CA HIS A 108 13.25 7.46 -8.07
C HIS A 108 14.02 8.20 -6.98
N ASN A 109 15.33 8.02 -6.87
CA ASN A 109 16.15 8.61 -5.81
C ASN A 109 16.18 10.14 -5.93
N ASN A 110 16.23 10.70 -7.14
CA ASN A 110 16.21 12.14 -7.36
C ASN A 110 14.82 12.78 -7.13
N PHE A 111 13.75 12.00 -7.18
CA PHE A 111 12.39 12.49 -6.93
C PHE A 111 11.80 11.87 -5.67
N SER A 112 11.14 10.72 -5.77
CA SER A 112 10.41 10.10 -4.67
C SER A 112 11.28 9.81 -3.44
N GLY A 113 12.51 9.36 -3.65
CA GLY A 113 13.49 9.13 -2.60
C GLY A 113 13.91 10.43 -1.91
N LEU A 114 14.25 11.47 -2.66
CA LEU A 114 14.65 12.77 -2.11
C LEU A 114 13.49 13.49 -1.39
N PHE A 115 12.33 13.59 -2.03
CA PHE A 115 11.19 14.36 -1.51
C PHE A 115 10.47 13.67 -0.37
N PHE A 116 10.24 12.35 -0.47
CA PHE A 116 9.44 11.60 0.50
C PHE A 116 10.27 10.61 1.34
N GLY A 117 11.58 10.50 1.09
CA GLY A 117 12.46 9.58 1.82
C GLY A 117 12.09 8.11 1.61
N LEU A 118 11.50 7.78 0.45
CA LEU A 118 11.03 6.44 0.13
C LEU A 118 12.18 5.57 -0.41
N PRO A 119 12.43 4.39 0.18
CA PRO A 119 13.43 3.46 -0.36
C PRO A 119 12.98 2.91 -1.72
N PHE A 120 13.95 2.68 -2.61
CA PHE A 120 13.70 2.04 -3.90
C PHE A 120 13.49 0.54 -3.70
N THR A 121 12.23 0.10 -3.74
CA THR A 121 11.82 -1.26 -3.36
C THR A 121 11.19 -2.02 -4.52
N LYS A 122 11.21 -3.35 -4.41
CA LYS A 122 10.49 -4.31 -5.27
C LYS A 122 9.64 -5.23 -4.41
N LEU A 123 8.72 -5.93 -5.06
CA LEU A 123 7.88 -6.90 -4.37
C LEU A 123 8.71 -8.06 -3.83
N ASN A 124 8.43 -8.49 -2.60
CA ASN A 124 9.04 -9.67 -2.01
C ASN A 124 8.39 -10.97 -2.54
N PRO A 125 9.09 -11.78 -3.35
CA PRO A 125 8.52 -13.03 -3.87
C PRO A 125 8.32 -14.08 -2.77
N GLU A 126 9.10 -14.02 -1.69
CA GLU A 126 9.04 -14.98 -0.59
C GLU A 126 8.00 -14.58 0.47
N PHE A 127 7.27 -13.47 0.31
CA PHE A 127 6.36 -12.92 1.32
C PHE A 127 5.40 -13.97 1.90
N VAL A 128 4.62 -14.65 1.06
CA VAL A 128 3.64 -15.65 1.50
C VAL A 128 4.32 -16.84 2.19
N LYS A 129 5.49 -17.24 1.71
CA LYS A 129 6.25 -18.36 2.27
C LYS A 129 6.80 -18.01 3.65
N SER A 130 7.31 -16.78 3.84
CA SER A 130 7.74 -16.27 5.15
C SER A 130 6.58 -16.28 6.14
N VAL A 131 5.39 -15.81 5.74
CA VAL A 131 4.20 -15.86 6.61
C VAL A 131 3.82 -17.31 6.97
N ARG A 132 3.88 -18.25 6.02
CA ARG A 132 3.58 -19.67 6.27
C ARG A 132 4.57 -20.37 7.20
N ASN A 133 5.82 -19.94 7.20
CA ASN A 133 6.83 -20.52 8.09
C ASN A 133 6.61 -20.09 9.55
N GLU A 134 6.02 -18.91 9.76
CA GLU A 134 5.83 -18.33 11.09
C GLU A 134 4.40 -18.54 11.62
N PHE A 135 3.41 -18.63 10.73
CA PHE A 135 1.99 -18.68 11.07
C PHE A 135 1.23 -19.73 10.27
N SER A 136 0.35 -20.48 10.95
CA SER A 136 -0.60 -21.38 10.31
C SER A 136 -1.69 -20.61 9.55
N GLN A 137 -2.33 -21.25 8.57
CA GLN A 137 -3.40 -20.64 7.77
C GLN A 137 -4.63 -20.23 8.61
N ASP A 138 -4.89 -20.95 9.70
CA ASP A 138 -6.01 -20.66 10.62
C ASP A 138 -5.70 -19.52 11.60
N SER A 139 -4.45 -19.05 11.65
CA SER A 139 -4.05 -17.98 12.57
C SER A 139 -4.77 -16.66 12.27
N LYS A 140 -5.09 -15.94 13.34
CA LYS A 140 -5.69 -14.61 13.25
C LYS A 140 -4.59 -13.56 13.07
N LEU A 141 -4.52 -12.96 11.89
CA LEU A 141 -3.46 -12.02 11.53
C LEU A 141 -4.00 -10.60 11.42
N LEU A 142 -3.36 -9.66 12.13
CA LEU A 142 -3.62 -8.23 12.00
C LEU A 142 -2.46 -7.61 11.20
N LEU A 143 -2.72 -7.30 9.92
CA LEU A 143 -1.75 -6.68 9.05
C LEU A 143 -1.71 -5.17 9.27
N VAL A 144 -0.51 -4.64 9.46
CA VAL A 144 -0.29 -3.20 9.63
C VAL A 144 0.69 -2.69 8.58
N CYS A 145 0.39 -1.51 8.06
CA CYS A 145 1.34 -0.73 7.30
C CYS A 145 1.18 0.76 7.61
N GLN A 146 1.93 1.64 6.95
CA GLN A 146 1.86 3.06 7.29
C GLN A 146 0.49 3.68 6.98
N GLU A 147 -0.05 3.42 5.79
CA GLU A 147 -1.21 4.16 5.24
C GLU A 147 -2.42 3.27 4.89
N GLY A 148 -2.32 1.96 5.10
CA GLY A 148 -3.38 0.98 4.84
C GLY A 148 -3.29 0.25 3.49
N LEU A 149 -2.74 0.88 2.44
CA LEU A 149 -2.71 0.28 1.09
C LEU A 149 -1.85 -0.99 1.00
N ARG A 150 -0.66 -0.98 1.62
CA ARG A 150 0.23 -2.15 1.59
C ARG A 150 -0.31 -3.32 2.39
N SER A 151 -0.96 -3.06 3.53
CA SER A 151 -1.61 -4.10 4.33
C SER A 151 -2.81 -4.70 3.61
N ALA A 152 -3.61 -3.89 2.90
CA ALA A 152 -4.71 -4.41 2.07
C ALA A 152 -4.19 -5.29 0.91
N ALA A 153 -3.12 -4.87 0.23
CA ALA A 153 -2.49 -5.69 -0.81
C ALA A 153 -1.86 -6.98 -0.26
N ALA A 154 -1.26 -6.92 0.94
CA ALA A 154 -0.76 -8.10 1.63
C ALA A 154 -1.91 -9.05 2.03
N ALA A 155 -3.03 -8.53 2.52
CA ALA A 155 -4.21 -9.31 2.89
C ALA A 155 -4.74 -10.11 1.70
N SER A 156 -4.94 -9.45 0.56
CA SER A 156 -5.38 -10.12 -0.67
C SER A 156 -4.46 -11.27 -1.08
N ARG A 157 -3.13 -11.12 -0.96
CA ARG A 157 -2.19 -12.21 -1.24
C ARG A 157 -2.26 -13.35 -0.24
N LEU A 158 -2.56 -13.06 1.03
CA LEU A 158 -2.70 -14.09 2.06
C LEU A 158 -4.04 -14.81 1.93
N GLU A 159 -5.12 -14.14 1.57
CA GLU A 159 -6.40 -14.78 1.24
C GLU A 159 -6.25 -15.74 0.06
N GLU A 160 -5.57 -15.33 -1.02
CA GLU A 160 -5.21 -16.22 -2.14
C GLU A 160 -4.37 -17.43 -1.69
N ALA A 161 -3.56 -17.23 -0.65
CA ALA A 161 -2.75 -18.28 -0.04
C ALA A 161 -3.50 -19.15 0.98
N GLY A 162 -4.80 -18.89 1.22
CA GLY A 162 -5.69 -19.67 2.07
C GLY A 162 -5.72 -19.24 3.54
N TYR A 163 -5.39 -18.00 3.86
CA TYR A 163 -5.60 -17.43 5.19
C TYR A 163 -6.99 -16.81 5.27
N ASP A 164 -7.80 -17.27 6.23
CA ASP A 164 -9.20 -16.85 6.32
C ASP A 164 -9.45 -15.77 7.39
N ASN A 165 -8.55 -15.63 8.36
CA ASN A 165 -8.71 -14.74 9.50
C ASN A 165 -7.77 -13.53 9.43
N ILE A 166 -8.01 -12.62 8.48
CA ILE A 166 -7.17 -11.43 8.27
C ILE A 166 -7.93 -10.16 8.62
N ALA A 167 -7.31 -9.32 9.44
CA ALA A 167 -7.73 -7.95 9.69
C ALA A 167 -6.66 -6.96 9.25
N CYS A 168 -7.07 -5.78 8.80
CA CYS A 168 -6.21 -4.66 8.47
C CYS A 168 -6.60 -3.43 9.27
N VAL A 169 -5.61 -2.67 9.75
CA VAL A 169 -5.88 -1.36 10.36
C VAL A 169 -6.21 -0.35 9.26
N THR A 170 -7.43 0.20 9.31
CA THR A 170 -7.90 1.24 8.39
C THR A 170 -7.00 2.45 8.47
N SER A 171 -6.62 2.98 7.31
CA SER A 171 -5.67 4.09 7.16
C SER A 171 -4.26 3.84 7.70
N GLY A 172 -3.97 2.64 8.23
CA GLY A 172 -2.64 2.24 8.72
C GLY A 172 -2.22 2.86 10.05
N LEU A 173 -0.91 2.80 10.34
CA LEU A 173 -0.32 3.29 11.57
C LEU A 173 -0.30 4.83 11.68
N GLN A 174 -0.47 5.56 10.57
CA GLN A 174 -0.56 7.04 10.59
C GLN A 174 -1.77 7.57 11.36
N SER A 175 -2.85 6.79 11.50
CA SER A 175 -4.06 7.18 12.22
C SER A 175 -4.10 6.71 13.68
N VAL A 176 -3.06 6.00 14.13
CA VAL A 176 -2.97 5.47 15.50
C VAL A 176 -2.54 6.60 16.44
N LYS A 177 -3.32 6.89 17.48
CA LYS A 177 -2.95 7.92 18.48
C LYS A 177 -1.72 7.48 19.30
N PRO A 178 -0.89 8.44 19.76
CA PRO A 178 0.25 8.10 20.62
C PRO A 178 -0.25 7.38 21.88
N GLY A 179 0.41 6.30 22.27
CA GLY A 179 0.03 5.50 23.44
C GLY A 179 -1.06 4.45 23.21
N THR A 180 -1.69 4.36 22.02
CA THR A 180 -2.63 3.25 21.73
C THR A 180 -1.91 1.90 21.74
N PHE A 181 -0.74 1.81 21.10
CA PHE A 181 0.16 0.65 21.12
C PHE A 181 1.50 0.99 21.78
N GLU A 182 2.14 0.00 22.40
CA GLU A 182 3.54 0.13 22.86
C GLU A 182 4.46 0.09 21.63
N SER A 183 5.20 1.17 21.39
CA SER A 183 6.07 1.32 20.23
C SER A 183 7.55 1.34 20.60
N VAL A 184 8.39 0.82 19.70
CA VAL A 184 9.85 0.87 19.77
C VAL A 184 10.36 1.64 18.56
N GLY A 185 11.28 2.59 18.78
CA GLY A 185 11.90 3.36 17.71
C GLY A 185 12.34 4.76 18.13
N SER A 186 12.91 5.50 17.19
CA SER A 186 13.35 6.88 17.38
C SER A 186 12.25 7.92 17.10
N THR A 187 11.12 7.48 16.54
CA THR A 187 10.00 8.35 16.13
C THR A 187 8.65 7.76 16.55
N GLU A 188 7.60 8.57 16.52
CA GLU A 188 6.22 8.11 16.70
C GLU A 188 5.75 7.23 15.54
N LEU A 189 4.94 6.20 15.83
CA LEU A 189 4.38 5.29 14.81
C LEU A 189 3.72 6.02 13.64
N GLN A 190 3.04 7.14 13.94
CA GLN A 190 2.33 7.92 12.93
C GLN A 190 3.25 8.58 11.91
N ASN A 191 4.49 8.86 12.33
CA ASN A 191 5.46 9.62 11.55
C ASN A 191 6.57 8.73 10.97
N ALA A 192 6.62 7.45 11.32
CA ALA A 192 7.64 6.50 10.84
C ALA A 192 7.74 6.40 9.30
N GLY A 193 6.64 6.58 8.59
CA GLY A 193 6.64 6.61 7.12
C GLY A 193 6.97 7.96 6.49
N LYS A 194 6.98 9.05 7.26
CA LYS A 194 7.30 10.39 6.75
C LYS A 194 8.80 10.61 6.76
N ALA A 195 9.37 10.96 5.62
CA ALA A 195 10.79 11.28 5.48
C ALA A 195 11.03 12.20 4.28
N GLY A 196 12.31 12.48 3.99
CA GLY A 196 12.71 13.32 2.87
C GLY A 196 12.42 14.80 3.07
N LEU A 197 12.60 15.57 2.00
CA LEU A 197 12.53 17.03 2.01
C LEU A 197 11.16 17.57 2.46
N ILE A 198 10.07 16.82 2.27
CA ILE A 198 8.72 17.25 2.65
C ILE A 198 8.59 17.50 4.17
N THR A 199 9.38 16.79 4.98
CA THR A 199 9.41 16.99 6.44
C THR A 199 10.05 18.32 6.85
N ILE A 200 10.94 18.85 6.01
CA ILE A 200 11.60 20.15 6.20
C ILE A 200 10.73 21.27 5.61
N GLN A 201 10.22 21.06 4.39
CA GLN A 201 9.38 22.04 3.69
C GLN A 201 8.14 22.40 4.49
N GLY A 202 7.47 21.44 5.14
CA GLY A 202 6.29 21.75 5.96
C GLY A 202 6.58 22.74 7.08
N LYS A 203 7.72 22.60 7.77
CA LYS A 203 8.13 23.52 8.85
C LYS A 203 8.46 24.91 8.32
N ILE A 204 9.24 24.99 7.24
CA ILE A 204 9.61 26.28 6.63
C ILE A 204 8.36 26.98 6.08
N SER A 205 7.48 26.25 5.40
CA SER A 205 6.25 26.79 4.83
C SER A 205 5.30 27.32 5.91
N ALA A 206 5.20 26.65 7.06
CA ALA A 206 4.38 27.14 8.17
C ALA A 206 4.95 28.44 8.76
N VAL A 207 6.28 28.52 8.95
CA VAL A 207 6.94 29.73 9.45
C VAL A 207 6.80 30.88 8.45
N LEU A 208 7.13 30.64 7.18
CA LEU A 208 7.02 31.65 6.13
C LEU A 208 5.57 32.13 5.96
N GLY A 209 4.61 31.22 5.95
CA GLY A 209 3.19 31.56 5.89
C GLY A 209 2.75 32.42 7.08
N THR A 210 3.20 32.09 8.29
CA THR A 210 2.90 32.89 9.49
C THR A 210 3.51 34.29 9.39
N VAL A 211 4.78 34.41 8.95
CA VAL A 211 5.44 35.70 8.77
C VAL A 211 4.71 36.56 7.73
N LEU A 212 4.31 35.97 6.60
CA LEU A 212 3.58 36.67 5.55
C LEU A 212 2.19 37.12 6.00
N VAL A 213 1.46 36.27 6.73
CA VAL A 213 0.16 36.64 7.32
C VAL A 213 0.33 37.76 8.35
N CYS A 214 1.31 37.67 9.24
CA CYS A 214 1.59 38.74 10.21
C CYS A 214 2.00 40.05 9.52
N ALA A 215 2.82 40.00 8.47
CA ALA A 215 3.21 41.17 7.70
C ALA A 215 1.99 41.81 7.01
N LEU A 216 1.12 40.99 6.40
CA LEU A 216 -0.12 41.46 5.79
C LEU A 216 -1.04 42.12 6.84
N LEU A 217 -1.24 41.46 7.99
CA LEU A 217 -2.04 42.02 9.08
C LEU A 217 -1.46 43.35 9.58
N PHE A 218 -0.14 43.44 9.74
CA PHE A 218 0.54 44.66 10.17
C PHE A 218 0.33 45.82 9.18
N ILE A 219 0.47 45.58 7.87
CA ILE A 219 0.19 46.57 6.83
C ILE A 219 -1.28 47.01 6.88
N THR A 220 -2.21 46.07 7.08
CA THR A 220 -3.65 46.40 7.11
C THR A 220 -4.10 47.18 8.34
N PHE A 221 -3.53 46.91 9.52
CA PHE A 221 -3.96 47.54 10.77
C PHE A 221 -3.12 48.76 11.18
N PHE A 222 -1.86 48.86 10.72
CA PHE A 222 -0.93 49.94 11.08
C PHE A 222 -0.25 50.54 9.83
N PRO A 223 -1.01 51.08 8.86
CA PRO A 223 -0.47 51.55 7.58
C PRO A 223 0.61 52.64 7.76
N ASP A 224 0.40 53.61 8.65
CA ASP A 224 1.35 54.70 8.90
C ASP A 224 2.70 54.23 9.46
N GLN A 225 2.70 53.12 10.22
CA GLN A 225 3.94 52.53 10.74
C GLN A 225 4.57 51.61 9.69
N ALA A 226 3.74 50.94 8.88
CA ALA A 226 4.20 50.11 7.78
C ALA A 226 4.90 50.93 6.69
N GLU A 227 4.40 52.12 6.36
CA GLU A 227 5.01 53.01 5.35
C GLU A 227 6.42 53.50 5.75
N LYS A 228 6.68 53.64 7.05
CA LYS A 228 8.03 53.96 7.58
C LYS A 228 9.00 52.78 7.48
N LEU A 229 8.48 51.56 7.56
CA LEU A 229 9.28 50.32 7.52
C LEU A 229 9.45 49.77 6.10
N PHE A 230 8.48 50.02 5.22
CA PHE A 230 8.42 49.56 3.84
C PHE A 230 8.06 50.74 2.92
N PRO A 231 9.00 51.68 2.69
CA PRO A 231 8.73 52.85 1.85
C PRO A 231 8.45 52.41 0.41
N SER A 232 7.39 52.96 -0.19
CA SER A 232 7.10 52.77 -1.61
C SER A 232 8.21 53.44 -2.44
N SER A 233 9.03 52.62 -3.09
CA SER A 233 10.07 53.06 -4.04
C SER A 233 9.46 53.73 -5.27
#